data_AF-A0A6G7BUC0-F1
#
_entry.id   AF-A0A6G7BUC0-F1
#
_cell.length_a   1.000
_cell.length_b   1.000
_cell.length_c   1.000
_cell.angle_alpha   90.00
_cell.angle_beta   90.00
_cell.angle_gamma   90.00
#
_symmetry.space_group_name_H-M   'P 1'
#
loop_
_entity.id
_entity.type
_entity.pdbx_description
1 polymer ?
#
loop_
_entity_poly.entity_id
_entity_poly.type
_entity_poly.pdbx_seq_one_letter_code
_entity_poly.pdbx_strand_id
1 'polypeptide(L)'
;MSKEHQIKDAVQFTERTTVSKEQSSIQLFDILEEDVLNNKQYCQLLLNKLLLVPYAKLPDFFSHHCQIASNPLKWLNKFEKLIAENEYLFISTTNRGRMIKCYTIIERKRKEIELNNNKKSTKFLIQYINAGCEARCFSFKETREKASELSNYTDKIIFLTKEKYDYEQAIIDFINPKLPDFAIQCQKEIDHIQQLNCLTNEFSVDQMQSKTTPLPFNKLKINCNINQLVDIYYRLSREMHTNGRPIIEGSISDLATVIVNSFVDKDGRDLSLETVKTVLTPSKHDKRPKDHKKINIDTTNL
;
A
#
# COMPACT_ATOMS: atom_id res chain seq x y z
N MET A 1 31.35 -54.16 3.67
CA MET A 1 32.11 -53.09 2.97
C MET A 1 31.29 -52.64 1.78
N SER A 2 30.64 -51.48 1.88
CA SER A 2 29.79 -50.97 0.80
C SER A 2 30.69 -50.43 -0.32
N LYS A 3 30.49 -50.89 -1.56
CA LYS A 3 31.19 -50.33 -2.72
C LYS A 3 30.78 -48.86 -2.84
N GLU A 4 31.70 -47.94 -2.54
CA GLU A 4 31.49 -46.53 -2.82
C GLU A 4 31.39 -46.35 -4.33
N HIS A 5 30.25 -45.83 -4.80
CA HIS A 5 30.00 -45.67 -6.22
C HIS A 5 30.66 -44.37 -6.66
N GLN A 6 31.90 -44.42 -7.13
CA GLN A 6 32.61 -43.21 -7.54
C GLN A 6 31.81 -42.46 -8.60
N ILE A 7 31.56 -41.16 -8.41
CA ILE A 7 30.89 -40.27 -9.37
C ILE A 7 31.85 -39.83 -10.47
N LYS A 8 31.34 -39.65 -11.69
CA LYS A 8 32.08 -39.17 -12.86
C LYS A 8 32.17 -37.65 -12.81
N ASP A 9 31.03 -36.99 -12.67
CA ASP A 9 30.92 -35.55 -12.74
C ASP A 9 30.18 -34.99 -11.51
N ALA A 10 30.72 -33.92 -10.93
CA ALA A 10 30.10 -33.20 -9.83
C ALA A 10 29.32 -31.99 -10.37
N VAL A 11 28.15 -31.73 -9.79
CA VAL A 11 27.31 -30.58 -10.13
C VAL A 11 27.41 -29.54 -9.03
N GLN A 12 27.61 -28.27 -9.38
CA GLN A 12 27.66 -27.19 -8.39
C GLN A 12 26.26 -26.89 -7.83
N PHE A 13 26.08 -27.17 -6.53
CA PHE A 13 24.88 -26.82 -5.79
C PHE A 13 25.00 -25.41 -5.22
N THR A 14 23.91 -24.63 -5.28
CA THR A 14 23.84 -23.28 -4.69
C THR A 14 23.71 -23.32 -3.17
N GLU A 15 23.15 -24.40 -2.64
CA GLU A 15 23.03 -24.68 -1.22
C GLU A 15 23.17 -26.19 -1.01
N ARG A 16 23.71 -26.60 0.13
CA ARG A 16 23.86 -28.01 0.52
C ARG A 16 22.82 -28.32 1.58
N THR A 17 22.02 -29.35 1.35
CA THR A 17 21.06 -29.86 2.33
C THR A 17 21.78 -30.85 3.25
N THR A 18 22.50 -30.30 4.23
CA THR A 18 23.24 -31.04 5.26
C THR A 18 22.61 -30.81 6.62
N VAL A 19 22.81 -31.76 7.55
CA VAL A 19 22.40 -31.65 8.94
C VAL A 19 23.60 -31.82 9.87
N SER A 20 23.59 -31.13 11.00
CA SER A 20 24.56 -31.38 12.07
C SER A 20 24.30 -32.74 12.71
N LYS A 21 25.33 -33.34 13.31
CA LYS A 21 25.22 -34.67 13.93
C LYS A 21 24.24 -34.69 15.09
N GLU A 22 24.12 -33.58 15.82
CA GLU A 22 23.18 -33.40 16.92
C GLU A 22 21.73 -33.28 16.45
N GLN A 23 21.51 -32.84 15.20
CA GLN A 23 20.18 -32.66 14.59
C GLN A 23 19.78 -33.84 13.68
N SER A 24 20.66 -34.84 13.53
CA SER A 24 20.39 -36.03 12.72
C SER A 24 19.30 -36.87 13.38
N SER A 25 18.10 -36.77 12.82
CA SER A 25 16.92 -37.53 13.26
C SER A 25 16.53 -38.62 12.27
N ILE A 26 17.03 -38.56 11.03
CA ILE A 26 16.70 -39.51 9.97
C ILE A 26 17.98 -39.90 9.24
N GLN A 27 18.85 -40.65 9.93
CA GLN A 27 20.15 -41.10 9.41
C GLN A 27 20.10 -41.77 8.02
N LEU A 28 18.95 -42.34 7.66
CA LEU A 28 18.72 -42.94 6.35
C LEU A 28 18.80 -41.92 5.19
N PHE A 29 18.39 -40.67 5.43
CA PHE A 29 18.34 -39.60 4.43
C PHE A 29 19.39 -38.51 4.67
N ASP A 30 19.77 -38.31 5.94
CA ASP A 30 20.69 -37.26 6.36
C ASP A 30 22.05 -37.35 5.65
N ILE A 31 22.54 -36.19 5.21
CA ILE A 31 23.93 -35.95 4.84
C ILE A 31 24.54 -35.11 5.96
N LEU A 32 25.55 -35.62 6.65
CA LEU A 32 26.16 -34.92 7.77
C LEU A 32 27.07 -33.81 7.26
N GLU A 33 26.98 -32.63 7.88
CA GLU A 33 27.81 -31.48 7.52
C GLU A 33 29.31 -31.78 7.70
N GLU A 34 29.65 -32.51 8.76
CA GLU A 34 31.01 -32.95 9.10
C GLU A 34 31.66 -33.81 8.00
N ASP A 35 30.84 -34.55 7.24
CA ASP A 35 31.31 -35.44 6.18
C ASP A 35 31.52 -34.70 4.84
N VAL A 36 31.21 -33.41 4.76
CA VAL A 36 31.16 -32.65 3.50
C VAL A 36 32.23 -31.55 3.46
N LEU A 37 33.45 -31.89 3.02
CA LEU A 37 34.54 -30.93 2.90
C LEU A 37 34.42 -30.02 1.66
N ASN A 38 33.84 -30.55 0.58
CA ASN A 38 33.71 -29.82 -0.69
C ASN A 38 32.49 -30.28 -1.49
N ASN A 39 32.18 -29.57 -2.58
CA ASN A 39 31.00 -29.86 -3.41
C ASN A 39 31.06 -31.24 -4.08
N LYS A 40 32.24 -31.72 -4.46
CA LYS A 40 32.39 -33.05 -5.07
C LYS A 40 32.03 -34.15 -4.07
N GLN A 41 32.50 -34.03 -2.83
CA GLN A 41 32.17 -34.95 -1.75
C GLN A 41 30.69 -34.91 -1.39
N TYR A 42 30.06 -33.72 -1.41
CA TYR A 42 28.61 -33.60 -1.25
C TYR A 42 27.84 -34.39 -2.32
N CYS A 43 28.18 -34.20 -3.60
CA CYS A 43 27.56 -34.95 -4.70
C CYS A 43 27.75 -36.46 -4.55
N GLN A 44 28.94 -36.89 -4.13
CA GLN A 44 29.29 -38.29 -3.91
C GLN A 44 28.43 -38.91 -2.79
N LEU A 45 28.29 -38.21 -1.66
CA LEU A 45 27.46 -38.66 -0.54
C LEU A 45 25.99 -38.71 -0.90
N LEU A 46 25.48 -37.71 -1.62
CA LEU A 46 24.10 -37.69 -2.12
C LEU A 46 23.79 -38.88 -3.02
N LEU A 47 24.64 -39.18 -4.01
CA LEU A 47 24.41 -40.31 -4.91
C LEU A 47 24.57 -41.66 -4.19
N ASN A 48 25.54 -41.79 -3.29
CA ASN A 48 25.68 -42.98 -2.47
C ASN A 48 24.43 -43.21 -1.61
N LYS A 49 23.89 -42.18 -0.94
CA LYS A 49 22.64 -42.27 -0.19
C LYS A 49 21.48 -42.64 -1.10
N LEU A 50 21.35 -41.99 -2.26
CA LEU A 50 20.28 -42.28 -3.22
C LEU A 50 20.27 -43.74 -3.66
N LEU A 51 21.44 -44.35 -3.87
CA LEU A 51 21.57 -45.76 -4.25
C LEU A 51 21.28 -46.71 -3.08
N LEU A 52 21.62 -46.31 -1.85
CA LEU A 52 21.41 -47.11 -0.63
C LEU A 52 19.96 -47.06 -0.10
N VAL A 53 19.27 -45.93 -0.26
CA VAL A 53 17.89 -45.77 0.25
C VAL A 53 16.97 -46.84 -0.35
N PRO A 54 16.13 -47.52 0.44
CA PRO A 54 15.18 -48.50 -0.09
C PRO A 54 14.29 -47.89 -1.18
N TYR A 55 14.00 -48.65 -2.24
CA TYR A 55 13.23 -48.16 -3.39
C TYR A 55 11.88 -47.54 -2.99
N ALA A 56 11.20 -48.11 -2.00
CA ALA A 56 9.94 -47.60 -1.46
C ALA A 56 10.08 -46.23 -0.76
N LYS A 57 11.27 -45.94 -0.21
CA LYS A 57 11.58 -44.75 0.58
C LYS A 57 12.21 -43.61 -0.21
N LEU A 58 12.39 -43.78 -1.53
CA LEU A 58 12.85 -42.69 -2.40
C LEU A 58 11.99 -41.41 -2.27
N PRO A 59 10.64 -41.46 -2.30
CA PRO A 59 9.83 -40.24 -2.15
C PRO A 59 10.10 -39.49 -0.82
N ASP A 60 10.35 -40.23 0.26
CA ASP A 60 10.64 -39.67 1.58
C ASP A 60 12.02 -38.99 1.59
N PHE A 61 13.03 -39.60 0.96
CA PHE A 61 14.37 -39.02 0.77
C PHE A 61 14.32 -37.66 0.06
N PHE A 62 13.62 -37.57 -1.08
CA PHE A 62 13.45 -36.30 -1.79
C PHE A 62 12.66 -35.28 -0.95
N SER A 63 11.62 -35.72 -0.24
CA SER A 63 10.81 -34.82 0.59
C SER A 63 11.63 -34.22 1.74
N HIS A 64 12.48 -35.03 2.38
CA HIS A 64 13.38 -34.60 3.44
C HIS A 64 14.34 -33.50 2.97
N HIS A 65 15.07 -33.72 1.86
CA HIS A 65 15.99 -32.68 1.35
C HIS A 65 15.25 -31.42 0.86
N CYS A 66 14.05 -31.57 0.28
CA CYS A 66 13.20 -30.42 -0.08
C CYS A 66 12.67 -29.65 1.14
N GLN A 67 12.59 -30.24 2.33
CA GLN A 67 12.19 -29.53 3.56
C GLN A 67 13.36 -28.72 4.15
N ILE A 68 14.58 -29.21 3.97
CA ILE A 68 15.80 -28.54 4.45
C ILE A 68 16.22 -27.41 3.49
N ALA A 69 16.05 -27.60 2.18
CA ALA A 69 16.46 -26.63 1.18
C ALA A 69 15.67 -25.31 1.29
N SER A 70 16.40 -24.19 1.26
CA SER A 70 15.78 -22.85 1.21
C SER A 70 15.07 -22.63 -0.13
N ASN A 71 15.60 -23.19 -1.21
CA ASN A 71 14.99 -23.21 -2.53
C ASN A 71 14.92 -24.65 -3.09
N PRO A 72 13.85 -25.39 -2.76
CA PRO A 72 13.71 -26.79 -3.14
C PRO A 72 13.71 -27.03 -4.65
N LEU A 73 13.17 -26.10 -5.45
CA LEU A 73 13.19 -26.21 -6.92
C LEU A 73 14.61 -26.15 -7.48
N LYS A 74 15.42 -25.19 -7.03
CA LYS A 74 16.82 -25.08 -7.46
C LYS A 74 17.60 -26.33 -7.06
N TRP A 75 17.39 -26.83 -5.84
CA TRP A 75 18.03 -28.05 -5.37
C TRP A 75 17.64 -29.26 -6.23
N LEU A 76 16.34 -29.45 -6.51
CA LEU A 76 15.83 -30.53 -7.38
C LEU A 76 16.45 -30.46 -8.79
N ASN A 77 16.57 -29.27 -9.38
CA ASN A 77 17.20 -29.09 -10.70
C ASN A 77 18.67 -29.50 -10.71
N LYS A 78 19.41 -29.16 -9.65
CA LYS A 78 20.81 -29.56 -9.51
C LYS A 78 20.94 -31.05 -9.27
N PHE A 79 20.04 -31.64 -8.50
CA PHE A 79 20.08 -33.07 -8.21
C PHE A 79 19.67 -33.93 -9.40
N GLU A 80 18.66 -33.52 -10.17
CA GLU A 80 18.34 -34.14 -11.46
C GLU A 80 19.55 -34.15 -12.39
N LYS A 81 20.21 -32.99 -12.54
CA LYS A 81 21.43 -32.89 -13.35
C LYS A 81 22.52 -33.84 -12.83
N LEU A 82 22.71 -33.91 -11.51
CA LEU A 82 23.70 -34.82 -10.93
C LEU A 82 23.41 -36.29 -11.27
N ILE A 83 22.14 -36.70 -11.26
CA ILE A 83 21.72 -38.05 -11.65
C ILE A 83 22.00 -38.27 -13.16
N ALA A 84 21.67 -37.31 -14.01
CA ALA A 84 21.88 -37.40 -15.46
C ALA A 84 23.37 -37.53 -15.83
N GLU A 85 24.25 -36.69 -15.27
CA GLU A 85 25.69 -36.75 -15.54
C GLU A 85 26.34 -38.05 -15.01
N ASN A 86 25.66 -38.74 -14.09
CA ASN A 86 26.12 -40.00 -13.49
C ASN A 86 25.19 -41.18 -13.83
N GLU A 87 24.52 -41.13 -14.99
CA GLU A 87 23.58 -42.16 -15.45
C GLU A 87 24.21 -43.57 -15.47
N TYR A 88 25.52 -43.68 -15.68
CA TYR A 88 26.22 -44.96 -15.70
C TYR A 88 26.08 -45.77 -14.40
N LEU A 89 25.85 -45.11 -13.26
CA LEU A 89 25.58 -45.75 -11.97
C LEU A 89 24.23 -46.49 -11.94
N PHE A 90 23.35 -46.22 -12.92
CA PHE A 90 22.00 -46.75 -13.02
C PHE A 90 21.81 -47.70 -14.22
N ILE A 91 22.87 -48.02 -14.98
CA ILE A 91 22.80 -48.86 -16.18
C ILE A 91 22.35 -50.30 -15.87
N SER A 92 22.59 -50.83 -14.67
CA SER A 92 22.11 -52.16 -14.32
C SER A 92 20.57 -52.21 -14.39
N THR A 93 20.01 -53.31 -14.89
CA THR A 93 18.55 -53.49 -15.04
C THR A 93 17.78 -53.28 -13.74
N THR A 94 18.41 -53.54 -12.59
CA THR A 94 17.86 -53.30 -11.25
C THR A 94 17.84 -51.81 -10.84
N ASN A 95 18.76 -50.98 -11.34
CA ASN A 95 18.87 -49.56 -10.97
C ASN A 95 18.25 -48.62 -12.00
N ARG A 96 17.98 -49.08 -13.23
CA ARG A 96 17.28 -48.28 -14.25
C ARG A 96 15.89 -47.85 -13.78
N GLY A 97 15.14 -48.75 -13.15
CA GLY A 97 13.85 -48.43 -12.54
C GLY A 97 13.95 -47.38 -11.42
N ARG A 98 15.04 -47.41 -10.64
CA ARG A 98 15.34 -46.41 -9.61
C ARG A 98 15.56 -45.03 -10.23
N MET A 99 16.34 -44.93 -11.31
CA MET A 99 16.55 -43.66 -12.00
C MET A 99 15.24 -43.08 -12.55
N ILE A 100 14.44 -43.90 -13.24
CA ILE A 100 13.13 -43.49 -13.75
C ILE A 100 12.24 -42.99 -12.60
N LYS A 101 12.21 -43.72 -11.47
CA LYS A 101 11.47 -43.29 -10.30
C LYS A 101 11.97 -41.97 -9.73
N CYS A 102 13.28 -41.72 -9.73
CA CYS A 102 13.85 -40.44 -9.30
C CYS A 102 13.33 -39.30 -10.18
N TYR A 103 13.40 -39.42 -11.51
CA TYR A 103 12.86 -38.41 -12.42
C TYR A 103 11.36 -38.18 -12.21
N THR A 104 10.57 -39.26 -12.06
CA THR A 104 9.14 -39.14 -11.77
C THR A 104 8.86 -38.42 -10.44
N ILE A 105 9.65 -38.69 -9.39
CA ILE A 105 9.51 -38.01 -8.09
C ILE A 105 9.88 -36.53 -8.23
N ILE A 106 10.97 -36.21 -8.95
CA ILE A 106 11.43 -34.84 -9.17
C ILE A 106 10.34 -34.04 -9.91
N GLU A 107 9.82 -34.56 -11.02
CA GLU A 107 8.75 -33.93 -11.78
C GLU A 107 7.48 -33.74 -10.95
N ARG A 108 7.09 -34.76 -10.18
CA ARG A 108 5.96 -34.66 -9.27
C ARG A 108 6.18 -33.59 -8.21
N LYS A 109 7.38 -33.52 -7.61
CA LYS A 109 7.71 -32.51 -6.59
C LYS A 109 7.74 -31.10 -7.16
N ARG A 110 8.27 -30.90 -8.37
CA ARG A 110 8.18 -29.62 -9.09
C ARG A 110 6.74 -29.18 -9.25
N LYS A 111 5.87 -30.05 -9.75
CA LYS A 111 4.43 -29.79 -9.86
C LYS A 111 3.76 -29.52 -8.51
N GLU A 112 4.11 -30.24 -7.45
CA GLU A 112 3.60 -29.99 -6.09
C GLU A 112 4.02 -28.60 -5.57
N ILE A 113 5.28 -28.20 -5.81
CA ILE A 113 5.81 -26.90 -5.41
C ILE A 113 5.19 -25.78 -6.24
N GLU A 114 5.09 -25.94 -7.56
CA GLU A 114 4.39 -25.01 -8.46
C GLU A 114 2.92 -24.87 -8.07
N LEU A 115 2.22 -25.97 -7.82
CA LEU A 115 0.84 -25.95 -7.36
C LEU A 115 0.72 -25.31 -5.98
N ASN A 116 1.71 -25.45 -5.09
CA ASN A 116 1.70 -24.80 -3.77
C ASN A 116 2.05 -23.31 -3.85
N ASN A 117 2.93 -22.90 -4.76
CA ASN A 117 3.23 -21.50 -5.04
C ASN A 117 2.04 -20.82 -5.72
N ASN A 118 1.43 -21.51 -6.69
CA ASN A 118 0.16 -21.12 -7.29
C ASN A 118 -0.89 -21.09 -6.19
N LYS A 119 -1.11 -22.11 -5.37
CA LYS A 119 -2.02 -22.05 -4.20
C LYS A 119 -1.64 -20.98 -3.17
N LYS A 120 -0.42 -20.46 -3.08
CA LYS A 120 -0.12 -19.27 -2.26
C LYS A 120 -0.55 -17.98 -2.97
N SER A 121 -0.50 -17.94 -4.30
CA SER A 121 -1.07 -16.91 -5.17
C SER A 121 -2.58 -17.07 -5.46
N THR A 122 -3.16 -18.26 -5.26
CA THR A 122 -4.54 -18.69 -5.60
C THR A 122 -5.29 -19.13 -4.33
N LYS A 123 -4.66 -19.04 -3.15
CA LYS A 123 -5.35 -18.95 -1.84
C LYS A 123 -5.91 -17.55 -1.60
N PHE A 124 -6.04 -16.71 -2.63
CA PHE A 124 -7.22 -15.86 -2.67
C PHE A 124 -8.41 -16.79 -2.91
N LEU A 125 -8.94 -17.29 -1.80
CA LEU A 125 -10.00 -18.30 -1.78
C LEU A 125 -11.08 -17.89 -2.79
N ILE A 126 -11.42 -18.78 -3.72
CA ILE A 126 -12.54 -18.62 -4.68
C ILE A 126 -13.80 -18.10 -3.97
N GLN A 127 -13.96 -18.41 -2.68
CA GLN A 127 -15.02 -17.89 -1.81
C GLN A 127 -15.11 -16.36 -1.70
N TYR A 128 -14.08 -15.61 -2.10
CA TYR A 128 -14.04 -14.14 -2.11
C TYR A 128 -14.06 -13.55 -3.53
N ILE A 129 -14.09 -14.39 -4.56
CA ILE A 129 -14.26 -13.94 -5.95
C ILE A 129 -15.75 -13.76 -6.19
N ASN A 130 -16.14 -12.54 -6.54
CA ASN A 130 -17.52 -12.17 -6.86
C ASN A 130 -17.91 -12.68 -8.25
N ALA A 131 -17.02 -12.51 -9.22
CA ALA A 131 -17.23 -12.89 -10.59
C ALA A 131 -15.90 -13.12 -11.32
N GLY A 132 -15.93 -13.81 -12.45
CA GLY A 132 -14.77 -14.07 -13.28
C GLY A 132 -15.12 -14.18 -14.76
N CYS A 133 -14.08 -13.98 -15.56
CA CYS A 133 -14.00 -14.37 -16.96
C CYS A 133 -12.66 -15.09 -17.18
N GLU A 134 -12.51 -15.72 -18.34
CA GLU A 134 -11.26 -16.39 -18.74
C GLU A 134 -9.99 -15.53 -18.53
N ALA A 135 -10.10 -14.21 -18.73
CA ALA A 135 -8.98 -13.27 -18.62
C ALA A 135 -8.76 -12.67 -17.23
N ARG A 136 -9.80 -12.59 -16.38
CA ARG A 136 -9.75 -11.81 -15.12
C ARG A 136 -10.77 -12.29 -14.08
N CYS A 137 -10.40 -12.25 -12.81
CA CYS A 137 -11.32 -12.40 -11.69
C CYS A 137 -11.56 -11.06 -10.99
N PHE A 138 -12.79 -10.85 -10.52
CA PHE A 138 -13.23 -9.68 -9.81
C PHE A 138 -13.53 -10.05 -8.34
N SER A 139 -12.75 -9.50 -7.42
CA SER A 139 -12.93 -9.68 -5.97
C SER A 139 -13.05 -8.33 -5.29
N PHE A 140 -14.25 -8.01 -4.80
CA PHE A 140 -14.48 -6.75 -4.10
C PHE A 140 -13.65 -6.64 -2.83
N LYS A 141 -13.37 -7.77 -2.17
CA LYS A 141 -12.50 -7.79 -0.99
C LYS A 141 -11.10 -7.25 -1.32
N GLU A 142 -10.49 -7.75 -2.39
CA GLU A 142 -9.17 -7.31 -2.85
C GLU A 142 -9.21 -5.87 -3.36
N THR A 143 -10.22 -5.53 -4.16
CA THR A 143 -10.44 -4.16 -4.66
C THR A 143 -10.54 -3.17 -3.49
N ARG A 144 -11.26 -3.50 -2.41
CA ARG A 144 -11.36 -2.65 -1.23
C ARG A 144 -10.05 -2.54 -0.46
N GLU A 145 -9.29 -3.63 -0.34
CA GLU A 145 -7.95 -3.61 0.30
C GLU A 145 -7.02 -2.65 -0.47
N LYS A 146 -6.95 -2.77 -1.80
CA LYS A 146 -6.18 -1.85 -2.65
C LYS A 146 -6.68 -0.40 -2.56
N ALA A 147 -7.99 -0.18 -2.56
CA ALA A 147 -8.56 1.15 -2.36
C ALA A 147 -8.18 1.74 -1.01
N SER A 148 -7.98 0.92 0.03
CA SER A 148 -7.60 1.40 1.35
C SER A 148 -6.16 1.92 1.42
N GLU A 149 -5.27 1.42 0.56
CA GLU A 149 -3.87 1.86 0.42
C GLU A 149 -3.73 3.25 -0.24
N LEU A 150 -4.76 3.71 -0.96
CA LEU A 150 -4.75 5.03 -1.59
C LEU A 150 -4.93 6.14 -0.54
N SER A 151 -4.25 7.26 -0.74
CA SER A 151 -4.15 8.31 0.27
C SER A 151 -5.36 9.25 0.36
N ASN A 152 -6.01 9.58 -0.76
CA ASN A 152 -7.09 10.57 -0.80
C ASN A 152 -8.40 9.98 -1.33
N TYR A 153 -9.52 10.62 -1.02
CA TYR A 153 -10.86 10.15 -1.41
C TYR A 153 -11.07 10.14 -2.94
N THR A 154 -10.51 11.10 -3.65
CA THR A 154 -10.64 11.22 -5.10
C THR A 154 -10.03 10.03 -5.82
N ASP A 155 -8.80 9.64 -5.47
CA ASP A 155 -8.11 8.50 -6.07
C ASP A 155 -8.84 7.19 -5.79
N LYS A 156 -9.39 7.04 -4.58
CA LYS A 156 -10.22 5.88 -4.22
C LYS A 156 -11.46 5.77 -5.10
N ILE A 157 -12.17 6.88 -5.28
CA ILE A 157 -13.37 6.93 -6.14
C ILE A 157 -12.99 6.60 -7.58
N ILE A 158 -11.94 7.23 -8.13
CA ILE A 158 -11.47 6.98 -9.50
C ILE A 158 -11.11 5.50 -9.69
N PHE A 159 -10.37 4.92 -8.75
CA PHE A 159 -9.98 3.52 -8.80
C PHE A 159 -11.22 2.59 -8.79
N LEU A 160 -12.14 2.78 -7.84
CA LEU A 160 -13.36 1.97 -7.75
C LEU A 160 -14.27 2.14 -8.99
N THR A 161 -14.35 3.35 -9.55
CA THR A 161 -15.09 3.60 -10.78
C THR A 161 -14.49 2.84 -11.97
N LYS A 162 -13.16 2.81 -12.09
CA LYS A 162 -12.47 2.02 -13.13
C LYS A 162 -12.71 0.53 -12.97
N GLU A 163 -12.54 0.00 -11.76
CA GLU A 163 -12.76 -1.42 -11.48
C GLU A 163 -14.20 -1.84 -11.79
N LYS A 164 -15.19 -1.01 -11.41
CA LYS A 164 -16.60 -1.22 -11.75
C LYS A 164 -16.81 -1.23 -13.27
N TYR A 165 -16.25 -0.24 -13.98
CA TYR A 165 -16.39 -0.13 -15.44
C TYR A 165 -15.78 -1.34 -16.14
N ASP A 166 -14.58 -1.77 -15.76
CA ASP A 166 -13.92 -2.95 -16.31
C ASP A 166 -14.76 -4.22 -16.13
N TYR A 167 -15.40 -4.37 -14.97
CA TYR A 167 -16.33 -5.47 -14.71
C TYR A 167 -17.57 -5.42 -15.60
N GLU A 168 -18.19 -4.24 -15.74
CA GLU A 168 -19.40 -4.06 -16.57
C GLU A 168 -19.13 -4.27 -18.07
N GLN A 169 -17.90 -4.04 -18.53
CA GLN A 169 -17.47 -4.30 -19.91
C GLN A 169 -16.99 -5.74 -20.14
N ALA A 170 -16.72 -6.51 -19.09
CA ALA A 170 -16.21 -7.87 -19.21
C ALA A 170 -17.30 -8.86 -19.59
N ILE A 171 -16.93 -9.87 -20.39
CA ILE A 171 -17.80 -11.02 -20.68
C ILE A 171 -17.65 -12.01 -19.52
N ILE A 172 -18.53 -11.91 -18.54
CA ILE A 172 -18.51 -12.73 -17.33
C ILE A 172 -18.99 -14.15 -17.63
N ASP A 173 -18.16 -15.16 -17.35
CA ASP A 173 -18.50 -16.59 -17.48
C ASP A 173 -18.82 -17.25 -16.12
N PHE A 174 -18.43 -16.61 -15.01
CA PHE A 174 -18.65 -17.09 -13.65
C PHE A 174 -19.13 -15.96 -12.74
N ILE A 175 -20.20 -16.23 -11.97
CA ILE A 175 -20.67 -15.36 -10.87
C ILE A 175 -20.84 -16.22 -9.62
N ASN A 176 -20.34 -15.74 -8.49
CA ASN A 176 -20.47 -16.42 -7.21
C ASN A 176 -21.78 -16.03 -6.51
N PRO A 177 -22.78 -16.93 -6.41
CA PRO A 177 -24.10 -16.59 -5.85
C PRO A 177 -24.09 -16.35 -4.34
N LYS A 178 -23.00 -16.70 -3.63
CA LYS A 178 -22.88 -16.49 -2.18
C LYS A 178 -22.37 -15.10 -1.80
N LEU A 179 -21.92 -14.33 -2.79
CA LEU A 179 -21.42 -12.98 -2.59
C LEU A 179 -22.35 -11.97 -3.27
N PRO A 180 -22.41 -10.73 -2.76
CA PRO A 180 -23.11 -9.66 -3.47
C PRO A 180 -22.41 -9.37 -4.81
N ASP A 181 -23.15 -8.82 -5.75
CA ASP A 181 -22.61 -8.40 -7.04
C ASP A 181 -21.43 -7.43 -6.88
N PHE A 182 -20.44 -7.56 -7.77
CA PHE A 182 -19.20 -6.79 -7.71
C PHE A 182 -19.42 -5.30 -8.00
N ALA A 183 -20.15 -4.96 -9.07
CA ALA A 183 -20.43 -3.56 -9.43
C ALA A 183 -21.23 -2.85 -8.34
N ILE A 184 -22.23 -3.55 -7.78
CA ILE A 184 -23.05 -3.00 -6.68
C ILE A 184 -22.17 -2.70 -5.46
N GLN A 185 -21.23 -3.56 -5.11
CA GLN A 185 -20.34 -3.30 -3.99
C GLN A 185 -19.37 -2.15 -4.25
N CYS A 186 -18.81 -2.05 -5.47
CA CYS A 186 -18.00 -0.90 -5.86
C CYS A 186 -18.79 0.40 -5.76
N GLN A 187 -20.04 0.42 -6.22
CA GLN A 187 -20.90 1.61 -6.13
C GLN A 187 -21.19 2.00 -4.68
N LYS A 188 -21.55 1.04 -3.82
CA LYS A 188 -21.80 1.31 -2.39
C LYS A 188 -20.59 1.90 -1.69
N GLU A 189 -19.38 1.42 -2.01
CA GLU A 189 -18.15 1.97 -1.45
C GLU A 189 -17.86 3.38 -1.97
N ILE A 190 -18.10 3.64 -3.27
CA ILE A 190 -18.01 4.99 -3.84
C ILE A 190 -18.95 5.94 -3.11
N ASP A 191 -20.21 5.56 -2.93
CA ASP A 191 -21.23 6.38 -2.24
C ASP A 191 -20.81 6.65 -0.79
N HIS A 192 -20.26 5.64 -0.11
CA HIS A 192 -19.75 5.78 1.26
C HIS A 192 -18.57 6.76 1.33
N ILE A 193 -17.59 6.64 0.42
CA ILE A 193 -16.44 7.54 0.37
C ILE A 193 -16.87 8.98 0.05
N GLN A 194 -17.83 9.15 -0.85
CA GLN A 194 -18.40 10.47 -1.17
C GLN A 194 -19.08 11.07 0.06
N GLN A 195 -19.87 10.29 0.79
CA GLN A 195 -20.50 10.73 2.03
C GLN A 195 -19.45 11.13 3.08
N LEU A 196 -18.40 10.32 3.28
CA LEU A 196 -17.31 10.64 4.19
C LEU A 196 -16.56 11.92 3.77
N ASN A 197 -16.36 12.13 2.47
CA ASN A 197 -15.74 13.36 1.96
C ASN A 197 -16.61 14.58 2.25
N CYS A 198 -17.93 14.50 1.99
CA CYS A 198 -18.88 15.56 2.34
C CYS A 198 -18.83 15.88 3.84
N LEU A 199 -18.95 14.86 4.69
CA LEU A 199 -18.87 15.02 6.14
C LEU A 199 -17.52 15.61 6.58
N THR A 200 -16.41 15.16 6.01
CA THR A 200 -15.07 15.71 6.34
C THR A 200 -14.97 17.18 5.96
N ASN A 201 -15.54 17.58 4.83
CA ASN A 201 -15.59 18.98 4.41
C ASN A 201 -16.53 19.79 5.31
N GLU A 202 -17.70 19.27 5.68
CA GLU A 202 -18.63 19.90 6.63
C GLU A 202 -17.99 20.07 8.01
N PHE A 203 -17.34 19.03 8.55
CA PHE A 203 -16.58 19.12 9.80
C PHE A 203 -15.36 20.03 9.68
N SER A 204 -14.73 20.15 8.51
CA SER A 204 -13.64 21.12 8.29
C SER A 204 -14.18 22.55 8.29
N VAL A 205 -15.38 22.76 7.75
CA VAL A 205 -16.09 24.04 7.80
C VAL A 205 -16.53 24.35 9.25
N ASP A 206 -17.10 23.40 9.98
CA ASP A 206 -17.51 23.55 11.38
C ASP A 206 -16.29 23.70 12.32
N GLN A 207 -15.18 23.03 12.01
CA GLN A 207 -13.90 23.25 12.69
C GLN A 207 -13.27 24.58 12.30
N MET A 208 -13.45 25.11 11.10
CA MET A 208 -13.04 26.48 10.77
C MET A 208 -13.93 27.53 11.44
N GLN A 209 -15.22 27.22 11.62
CA GLN A 209 -16.16 28.06 12.37
C GLN A 209 -15.89 28.01 13.89
N SER A 210 -15.42 26.87 14.43
CA SER A 210 -15.08 26.70 15.86
C SER A 210 -13.59 26.93 16.19
N LYS A 211 -12.68 26.85 15.21
CA LYS A 211 -11.27 27.29 15.30
C LYS A 211 -11.12 28.65 14.63
N THR A 212 -11.78 29.65 15.19
CA THR A 212 -11.02 30.89 15.44
C THR A 212 -9.93 30.49 16.44
N THR A 213 -8.77 30.09 15.95
CA THR A 213 -7.57 29.99 16.80
C THR A 213 -7.52 31.32 17.55
N PRO A 214 -7.67 31.38 18.89
CA PRO A 214 -7.45 32.64 19.58
C PRO A 214 -6.01 32.97 19.26
N LEU A 215 -5.81 34.06 18.53
CA LEU A 215 -4.50 34.67 18.46
C LEU A 215 -3.99 34.76 19.92
N PRO A 216 -2.70 34.59 20.20
CA PRO A 216 -2.16 34.51 21.58
C PRO A 216 -2.34 35.82 22.39
N PHE A 217 -3.14 36.75 21.89
CA PHE A 217 -3.47 38.04 22.45
C PHE A 217 -4.98 38.19 22.62
N ASN A 218 -5.38 38.85 23.71
CA ASN A 218 -6.76 39.28 23.90
C ASN A 218 -7.15 40.30 22.82
N LYS A 219 -8.40 40.27 22.37
CA LYS A 219 -8.93 41.29 21.46
C LYS A 219 -8.80 42.68 22.08
N LEU A 220 -8.38 43.64 21.28
CA LEU A 220 -8.20 45.02 21.70
C LEU A 220 -9.53 45.75 21.69
N LYS A 221 -9.84 46.43 22.80
CA LYS A 221 -11.03 47.26 22.90
C LYS A 221 -10.84 48.56 22.12
N ILE A 222 -11.71 48.85 21.17
CA ILE A 222 -11.72 50.14 20.45
C ILE A 222 -12.74 51.08 21.07
N ASN A 223 -12.35 52.35 21.21
CA ASN A 223 -13.25 53.40 21.72
C ASN A 223 -13.85 54.27 20.60
N CYS A 224 -13.49 54.01 19.35
CA CYS A 224 -14.06 54.68 18.18
C CYS A 224 -15.27 53.93 17.62
N ASN A 225 -15.95 54.53 16.63
CA ASN A 225 -17.02 53.83 15.91
C ASN A 225 -16.42 52.73 15.02
N ILE A 226 -17.07 51.56 14.98
CA ILE A 226 -16.65 50.40 14.18
C ILE A 226 -16.40 50.80 12.72
N ASN A 227 -17.29 51.59 12.12
CA ASN A 227 -17.16 52.01 10.72
C ASN A 227 -15.93 52.89 10.51
N GLN A 228 -15.50 53.65 11.52
CA GLN A 228 -14.28 54.46 11.45
C GLN A 228 -13.04 53.57 11.42
N LEU A 229 -12.97 52.54 12.27
CA LEU A 229 -11.87 51.58 12.26
C LEU A 229 -11.82 50.82 10.93
N VAL A 230 -12.95 50.30 10.45
CA VAL A 230 -13.00 49.52 9.22
C VAL A 230 -12.63 50.38 7.99
N ASP A 231 -13.01 51.66 7.99
CA ASP A 231 -12.61 52.61 6.96
C ASP A 231 -11.08 52.83 6.89
N ILE A 232 -10.36 52.73 8.02
CA ILE A 232 -8.88 52.74 8.03
C ILE A 232 -8.33 51.61 7.17
N TYR A 233 -8.77 50.37 7.44
CA TYR A 233 -8.31 49.20 6.70
C TYR A 233 -8.73 49.25 5.22
N TYR A 234 -9.90 49.80 4.92
CA TYR A 234 -10.32 50.05 3.54
C TYR A 234 -9.36 51.01 2.83
N ARG A 235 -9.03 52.14 3.45
CA ARG A 235 -8.10 53.13 2.87
C ARG A 235 -6.70 52.55 2.68
N LEU A 236 -6.17 51.85 3.68
CA LEU A 236 -4.85 51.20 3.58
C LEU A 236 -4.79 50.13 2.48
N SER A 237 -5.90 49.46 2.19
CA SER A 237 -5.94 48.38 1.19
C SER A 237 -6.33 48.80 -0.22
N ARG A 238 -6.85 50.02 -0.42
CA ARG A 238 -7.35 50.46 -1.73
C ARG A 238 -7.04 51.90 -2.12
N GLU A 239 -6.96 52.82 -1.17
CA GLU A 239 -6.81 54.25 -1.47
C GLU A 239 -5.37 54.73 -1.25
N MET A 240 -4.69 54.17 -0.25
CA MET A 240 -3.33 54.53 0.11
C MET A 240 -2.33 53.54 -0.48
N HIS A 241 -1.26 54.08 -1.06
CA HIS A 241 -0.27 53.30 -1.79
C HIS A 241 1.16 53.64 -1.34
N THR A 242 2.03 52.63 -1.37
CA THR A 242 3.48 52.79 -1.22
C THR A 242 4.15 52.07 -2.39
N ASN A 243 5.05 52.75 -3.11
CA ASN A 243 5.72 52.21 -4.30
C ASN A 243 4.76 51.63 -5.36
N GLY A 244 3.58 52.25 -5.53
CA GLY A 244 2.58 51.83 -6.52
C GLY A 244 1.71 50.62 -6.12
N ARG A 245 1.86 50.08 -4.90
CA ARG A 245 1.01 49.01 -4.36
C ARG A 245 0.22 49.50 -3.14
N PRO A 246 -0.98 48.94 -2.87
CA PRO A 246 -1.69 49.24 -1.62
C PRO A 246 -0.82 48.98 -0.40
N ILE A 247 -1.00 49.76 0.67
CA ILE A 247 -0.24 49.57 1.91
C ILE A 247 -0.51 48.19 2.53
N ILE A 248 -1.75 47.69 2.41
CA ILE A 248 -2.14 46.35 2.83
C ILE A 248 -2.78 45.60 1.66
N GLU A 249 -2.21 44.48 1.25
CA GLU A 249 -2.81 43.58 0.27
C GLU A 249 -3.58 42.45 0.97
N GLY A 250 -4.81 42.19 0.52
CA GLY A 250 -5.64 41.12 1.06
C GLY A 250 -7.05 41.13 0.48
N SER A 251 -7.77 40.01 0.56
CA SER A 251 -9.18 39.97 0.17
C SER A 251 -10.04 40.67 1.21
N ILE A 252 -11.25 41.10 0.82
CA ILE A 252 -12.23 41.67 1.77
C ILE A 252 -12.54 40.68 2.90
N SER A 253 -12.57 39.38 2.60
CA SER A 253 -12.80 38.33 3.59
C SER A 253 -11.66 38.22 4.59
N ASP A 254 -10.41 38.31 4.14
CA ASP A 254 -9.24 38.20 5.01
C ASP A 254 -9.14 39.43 5.92
N LEU A 255 -9.30 40.62 5.36
CA LEU A 255 -9.33 41.87 6.12
C LEU A 255 -10.44 41.87 7.18
N ALA A 256 -11.65 41.44 6.80
CA ALA A 256 -12.76 41.35 7.74
C ALA A 256 -12.46 40.38 8.89
N THR A 257 -11.85 39.23 8.57
CA THR A 257 -11.46 38.21 9.56
C THR A 257 -10.41 38.74 10.52
N VAL A 258 -9.39 39.45 10.03
CA VAL A 258 -8.37 40.09 10.88
C VAL A 258 -9.00 41.08 11.85
N ILE A 259 -9.91 41.93 11.38
CA ILE A 259 -10.56 42.96 12.20
C ILE A 259 -11.41 42.33 13.31
N VAL A 260 -12.27 41.35 12.99
CA VAL A 260 -13.16 40.74 14.01
C VAL A 260 -12.41 39.88 15.03
N ASN A 261 -11.25 39.33 14.63
CA ASN A 261 -10.41 38.53 15.53
C ASN A 261 -9.46 39.38 16.36
N SER A 262 -9.24 40.64 16.00
CA SER A 262 -8.29 41.53 16.69
C SER A 262 -8.97 42.53 17.62
N PHE A 263 -10.26 42.86 17.40
CA PHE A 263 -10.92 43.97 18.10
C PHE A 263 -12.29 43.61 18.68
N VAL A 264 -12.64 44.29 19.79
CA VAL A 264 -13.99 44.37 20.35
C VAL A 264 -14.43 45.83 20.43
N ASP A 265 -15.75 46.08 20.45
CA ASP A 265 -16.31 47.44 20.49
C ASP A 265 -16.08 48.16 21.83
N LYS A 266 -16.59 49.41 21.93
CA LYS A 266 -16.50 50.26 23.13
C LYS A 266 -17.16 49.67 24.38
N ASP A 267 -18.01 48.66 24.21
CA ASP A 267 -18.72 47.95 25.28
C ASP A 267 -18.11 46.56 25.53
N GLY A 268 -17.04 46.20 24.81
CA GLY A 268 -16.34 44.91 24.92
C GLY A 268 -17.00 43.78 24.14
N ARG A 269 -17.92 44.08 23.21
CA ARG A 269 -18.65 43.09 22.42
C ARG A 269 -17.93 42.76 21.14
N ASP A 270 -18.13 41.52 20.68
CA ASP A 270 -17.58 41.05 19.42
C ASP A 270 -18.15 41.80 18.22
N LEU A 271 -17.28 42.06 17.24
CA LEU A 271 -17.63 42.70 15.99
C LEU A 271 -18.28 41.69 15.04
N SER A 272 -19.36 42.11 14.35
CA SER A 272 -20.02 41.29 13.33
C SER A 272 -19.19 41.25 12.03
N LEU A 273 -18.84 40.04 11.58
CA LEU A 273 -18.11 39.82 10.33
C LEU A 273 -18.84 40.40 9.11
N GLU A 274 -20.16 40.22 9.04
CA GLU A 274 -20.99 40.76 7.96
C GLU A 274 -21.00 42.29 7.94
N THR A 275 -21.05 42.91 9.12
CA THR A 275 -21.00 44.37 9.27
C THR A 275 -19.67 44.91 8.75
N VAL A 276 -18.55 44.30 9.15
CA VAL A 276 -17.21 44.68 8.69
C VAL A 276 -17.07 44.49 7.18
N LYS A 277 -17.49 43.33 6.63
CA LYS A 277 -17.47 43.07 5.17
C LYS A 277 -18.27 44.12 4.39
N THR A 278 -19.43 44.52 4.92
CA THR A 278 -20.28 45.53 4.27
C THR A 278 -19.56 46.87 4.13
N VAL A 279 -18.87 47.34 5.17
CA VAL A 279 -18.12 48.62 5.12
C VAL A 279 -16.90 48.53 4.19
N LEU A 280 -16.22 47.38 4.15
CA LEU A 280 -15.09 47.12 3.24
C LEU A 280 -15.51 46.96 1.76
N THR A 281 -16.79 46.73 1.48
CA THR A 281 -17.27 46.52 0.10
C THR A 281 -17.24 47.84 -0.69
N PRO A 282 -16.56 47.89 -1.86
CA PRO A 282 -16.39 49.12 -2.65
C PRO A 282 -17.70 49.84 -2.99
N SER A 283 -18.76 49.09 -3.31
CA SER A 283 -20.07 49.65 -3.71
C SER A 283 -20.86 50.26 -2.55
N LYS A 284 -20.53 49.94 -1.29
CA LYS A 284 -21.27 50.36 -0.08
C LYS A 284 -20.67 51.62 0.57
N HIS A 285 -20.46 52.65 -0.24
CA HIS A 285 -19.89 53.93 0.22
C HIS A 285 -20.78 54.65 1.25
N ASP A 286 -22.09 54.42 1.24
CA ASP A 286 -23.07 54.95 2.19
C ASP A 286 -22.83 54.48 3.64
N LYS A 287 -22.19 53.32 3.81
CA LYS A 287 -21.88 52.74 5.14
C LYS A 287 -20.58 53.27 5.73
N ARG A 288 -19.76 53.97 4.95
CA ARG A 288 -18.49 54.55 5.42
C ARG A 288 -18.73 55.87 6.16
N PRO A 289 -17.83 56.27 7.07
CA PRO A 289 -17.93 57.56 7.74
C PRO A 289 -17.95 58.71 6.74
N LYS A 290 -18.81 59.71 6.98
CA LYS A 290 -18.74 61.00 6.28
C LYS A 290 -17.39 61.66 6.54
N ASP A 291 -16.93 62.52 5.63
CA ASP A 291 -15.56 63.07 5.66
C ASP A 291 -15.19 63.70 7.02
N HIS A 292 -16.08 64.49 7.63
CA HIS A 292 -15.85 65.11 8.95
C HIS A 292 -15.79 64.11 10.13
N LYS A 293 -16.12 62.83 9.91
CA LYS A 293 -16.03 61.75 10.91
C LYS A 293 -14.94 60.73 10.56
N LYS A 294 -14.21 60.89 9.46
CA LYS A 294 -13.09 59.99 9.14
C LYS A 294 -11.94 60.27 10.11
N ILE A 295 -11.26 59.20 10.54
CA ILE A 295 -10.02 59.34 11.31
C ILE A 295 -8.94 59.83 10.34
N ASN A 296 -8.26 60.93 10.68
CA ASN A 296 -7.16 61.40 9.86
C ASN A 296 -5.95 60.46 10.02
N ILE A 297 -5.40 59.99 8.89
CA ILE A 297 -4.25 59.09 8.80
C ILE A 297 -3.24 59.64 7.79
N ASP A 298 -3.14 60.97 7.72
CA ASP A 298 -2.19 61.65 6.84
C ASP A 298 -0.76 61.13 7.08
N THR A 299 -0.15 60.62 6.02
CA THR A 299 1.24 60.14 5.99
C THR A 299 2.26 61.25 5.73
N THR A 300 1.85 62.51 5.72
CA THR A 300 2.67 63.67 5.33
C THR A 300 3.68 64.15 6.38
N ASN A 301 3.82 63.47 7.52
CA ASN A 301 4.83 63.82 8.55
C ASN A 301 5.59 62.58 9.07
N LEU A 302 6.20 61.81 8.17
CA LEU A 302 7.30 60.89 8.49
C LEU A 302 8.52 61.23 7.63
#